data_AF-A0A183G9K1-F1
#
_entry.id   AF-A0A183G9K1-F1
#
_cell.length_a   1.000
_cell.length_b   1.000
_cell.length_c   1.000
_cell.angle_alpha   90.00
_cell.angle_beta   90.00
_cell.angle_gamma   90.00
#
_symmetry.space_group_name_H-M   'P 1'
#
loop_
_entity.id
_entity.type
_entity.pdbx_description
1 polymer ?
#
loop_
_entity_poly.entity_id
_entity_poly.type
_entity_poly.pdbx_seq_one_letter_code
_entity_poly.pdbx_strand_id
1 'polypeptide(L)'
;MNLREYASNCPEVNNAIPEKDRAPSGMSSLLGVKYNKGEDRYYILTFPSKEKLTKKDIVSQLNSIYDPIGIEGPLTIRLKHLMREIYASGAEWKDPIPDDLAQKWITTCQKLNNVSTSLPRYINMPNSAASTTTLWAFADASTKALSSCVFLRDEERK
;
A
#
# COMPACT_ATOMS: atom_id res chain seq x y z
N MET A 1 -28.04 -12.65 -5.52
CA MET A 1 -27.14 -11.60 -6.05
C MET A 1 -26.36 -12.21 -7.20
N ASN A 2 -26.41 -11.62 -8.40
CA ASN A 2 -25.67 -12.13 -9.56
C ASN A 2 -24.27 -11.51 -9.56
N LEU A 3 -23.29 -12.26 -9.07
CA LEU A 3 -21.88 -11.85 -9.07
C LEU A 3 -21.33 -11.86 -10.51
N ARG A 4 -20.49 -10.88 -10.83
CA ARG A 4 -19.84 -10.67 -12.14
C ARG A 4 -18.41 -10.17 -11.90
N GLU A 5 -17.67 -9.93 -12.99
CA GLU A 5 -16.29 -9.44 -12.96
C GLU A 5 -15.31 -10.45 -12.31
N TYR A 6 -15.46 -11.71 -12.65
CA TYR A 6 -14.52 -12.74 -12.22
C TYR A 6 -13.22 -12.68 -13.01
N ALA A 7 -12.10 -12.83 -12.31
CA ALA A 7 -10.80 -12.98 -12.92
C ALA A 7 -9.89 -13.87 -12.06
N SER A 8 -9.04 -14.63 -12.74
CA SER A 8 -7.98 -15.44 -12.15
C SER A 8 -6.66 -15.17 -12.88
N ASN A 9 -5.54 -15.44 -12.21
CA ASN A 9 -4.22 -15.57 -12.83
C ASN A 9 -4.03 -16.90 -13.61
N CYS A 10 -5.06 -17.75 -13.68
CA CYS A 10 -5.04 -19.08 -14.31
C CYS A 10 -5.93 -19.06 -15.56
N PRO A 11 -5.35 -19.29 -16.77
CA PRO A 11 -6.10 -19.30 -18.02
C PRO A 11 -7.24 -20.32 -18.04
N GLU A 12 -7.01 -21.51 -17.48
CA GLU A 12 -7.98 -22.60 -17.43
C GLU A 12 -9.23 -22.19 -16.64
N VAL A 13 -9.05 -21.54 -15.48
CA VAL A 13 -10.14 -21.01 -14.66
C VAL A 13 -10.88 -19.90 -15.41
N ASN A 14 -10.16 -18.98 -16.06
CA ASN A 14 -10.79 -17.91 -16.84
C ASN A 14 -11.64 -18.45 -17.99
N ASN A 15 -11.18 -19.52 -18.66
CA ASN A 15 -11.91 -20.15 -19.76
C ASN A 15 -13.19 -20.84 -19.29
N ALA A 16 -13.23 -21.35 -18.06
CA ALA A 16 -14.42 -21.95 -17.46
C ALA A 16 -15.49 -20.93 -17.03
N ILE A 17 -15.13 -19.66 -16.87
CA ILE A 17 -16.08 -18.58 -16.51
C ILE A 17 -16.86 -18.15 -17.76
N PRO A 18 -18.19 -17.96 -17.71
CA PRO A 18 -18.97 -17.41 -18.83
C PRO A 18 -18.47 -16.03 -19.24
N GLU A 19 -18.36 -15.76 -20.54
CA GLU A 19 -17.77 -14.52 -21.07
C GLU A 19 -18.42 -13.24 -20.51
N LYS A 20 -19.74 -13.24 -20.37
CA LYS A 20 -20.52 -12.14 -19.78
C LYS A 20 -20.19 -11.80 -18.32
N ASP A 21 -19.55 -12.73 -17.61
CA ASP A 21 -19.23 -12.62 -16.19
C ASP A 21 -17.72 -12.40 -15.94
N ARG A 22 -16.88 -12.40 -16.98
CA ARG A 22 -15.43 -12.18 -16.87
C ARG A 22 -15.08 -10.71 -16.66
N ALA A 23 -14.09 -10.42 -15.81
CA ALA A 23 -13.47 -9.10 -15.76
C ALA A 23 -12.45 -8.94 -16.90
N PRO A 24 -12.14 -7.69 -17.31
CA PRO A 24 -11.02 -7.41 -18.21
C PRO A 24 -9.69 -7.98 -17.65
N SER A 25 -8.75 -8.35 -18.52
CA SER A 25 -7.41 -8.78 -18.11
C SER A 25 -6.51 -7.60 -17.70
N GLY A 26 -5.36 -7.88 -17.10
CA GLY A 26 -4.35 -6.87 -16.76
C GLY A 26 -4.55 -6.19 -15.40
N MET A 27 -4.36 -4.87 -15.36
CA MET A 27 -4.39 -4.09 -14.13
C MET A 27 -5.83 -3.76 -13.70
N SER A 28 -6.07 -3.73 -12.39
CA SER A 28 -7.32 -3.29 -11.79
C SER A 28 -7.05 -2.56 -10.49
N SER A 29 -7.99 -1.71 -10.07
CA SER A 29 -7.92 -1.00 -8.80
C SER A 29 -9.04 -1.48 -7.88
N LEU A 30 -8.69 -1.79 -6.64
CA LEU A 30 -9.64 -2.09 -5.58
C LEU A 30 -9.30 -1.20 -4.38
N LEU A 31 -10.24 -0.33 -3.99
CA LEU A 31 -10.07 0.59 -2.86
C LEU A 31 -8.78 1.44 -2.95
N GLY A 32 -8.33 1.77 -4.16
CA GLY A 32 -7.10 2.55 -4.39
C GLY A 32 -5.83 1.71 -4.52
N VAL A 33 -5.85 0.42 -4.18
CA VAL A 33 -4.73 -0.50 -4.41
C VAL A 33 -4.77 -1.00 -5.85
N LYS A 34 -3.65 -0.87 -6.57
CA LYS A 34 -3.53 -1.43 -7.92
C LYS A 34 -3.05 -2.87 -7.84
N TYR A 35 -3.67 -3.75 -8.61
CA TYR A 35 -3.27 -5.15 -8.69
C TYR A 35 -3.28 -5.64 -10.14
N ASN A 36 -2.26 -6.43 -10.50
CA ASN A 36 -2.17 -7.09 -11.79
C ASN A 36 -2.72 -8.50 -11.66
N LYS A 37 -3.81 -8.79 -12.37
CA LYS A 37 -4.49 -10.09 -12.37
C LYS A 37 -3.64 -11.22 -12.95
N GLY A 38 -2.78 -10.91 -13.93
CA GLY A 38 -1.95 -11.93 -14.59
C GLY A 38 -0.76 -12.34 -13.73
N GLU A 39 -0.07 -11.36 -13.12
CA GLU A 39 1.08 -11.63 -12.26
C GLU A 39 0.71 -11.98 -10.81
N ASP A 40 -0.55 -11.79 -10.43
CA ASP A 40 -1.05 -11.92 -9.05
C ASP A 40 -0.23 -11.08 -8.04
N ARG A 41 -0.01 -9.81 -8.40
CA ARG A 41 0.81 -8.86 -7.62
C ARG A 41 0.04 -7.59 -7.28
N TYR A 42 0.20 -7.13 -6.05
CA TYR A 42 -0.16 -5.78 -5.64
C TYR A 42 0.96 -4.81 -5.97
N TYR A 43 0.59 -3.58 -6.32
CA TYR A 43 1.52 -2.48 -6.54
C TYR A 43 1.25 -1.41 -5.51
N ILE A 44 2.32 -0.99 -4.85
CA ILE A 44 2.30 -0.05 -3.76
C ILE A 44 2.35 1.38 -4.30
N LEU A 45 1.56 2.24 -3.67
CA LEU A 45 1.56 3.72 -3.68
C LEU A 45 1.76 4.47 -5.01
N THR A 46 0.86 5.42 -5.27
CA THR A 46 1.17 6.54 -6.17
C THR A 46 0.55 7.81 -5.60
N PHE A 47 1.38 8.78 -5.26
CA PHE A 47 0.94 10.10 -4.81
C PHE A 47 0.78 11.04 -6.00
N PRO A 48 -0.37 11.73 -6.13
CA PRO A 48 -0.54 12.74 -7.15
C PRO A 48 0.36 13.95 -6.87
N SER A 49 1.00 14.49 -7.91
CA SER A 49 1.74 15.74 -7.81
C SER A 49 0.77 16.92 -7.67
N LYS A 50 1.04 17.82 -6.74
CA LYS A 50 0.34 19.10 -6.60
C LYS A 50 1.35 20.20 -6.31
N GLU A 51 1.18 21.34 -6.98
CA GLU A 51 2.05 22.51 -6.81
C GLU A 51 1.78 23.28 -5.51
N LYS A 52 0.50 23.39 -5.12
CA LYS A 52 0.09 24.03 -3.87
C LYS A 52 -0.62 23.01 -2.99
N LEU A 53 -0.18 22.91 -1.75
CA LEU A 53 -0.70 21.97 -0.77
C LEU A 53 -1.39 22.72 0.36
N THR A 54 -2.59 22.26 0.69
CA THR A 54 -3.33 22.66 1.90
C THR A 54 -3.32 21.52 2.92
N LYS A 55 -3.63 21.79 4.19
CA LYS A 55 -3.82 20.71 5.19
C LYS A 55 -4.84 19.66 4.70
N LYS A 56 -5.91 20.11 4.04
CA LYS A 56 -6.90 19.23 3.41
C LYS A 56 -6.28 18.28 2.39
N ASP A 57 -5.41 18.78 1.52
CA ASP A 57 -4.77 17.96 0.49
C ASP A 57 -3.85 16.90 1.11
N ILE A 58 -3.06 17.29 2.11
CA ILE A 58 -2.14 16.41 2.84
C ILE A 58 -2.90 15.22 3.46
N VAL A 59 -3.99 15.51 4.18
CA VAL A 59 -4.84 14.48 4.79
C VAL A 59 -5.50 13.62 3.73
N SER A 60 -6.02 14.23 2.65
CA SER A 60 -6.64 13.49 1.56
C SER A 60 -5.67 12.53 0.88
N GLN A 61 -4.42 12.95 0.65
CA GLN A 61 -3.39 12.11 0.03
C GLN A 61 -2.96 10.97 0.96
N LEU A 62 -2.82 11.24 2.26
CA LEU A 62 -2.41 10.21 3.21
C LEU A 62 -3.53 9.18 3.45
N ASN A 63 -4.78 9.62 3.46
CA ASN A 63 -5.95 8.75 3.67
C ASN A 63 -6.43 8.05 2.39
N SER A 64 -5.95 8.43 1.20
CA SER A 64 -6.20 7.65 -0.02
C SER A 64 -5.43 6.32 -0.04
N ILE A 65 -4.52 6.14 0.90
CA ILE A 65 -3.73 4.93 1.09
C ILE A 65 -4.59 3.89 1.81
N TYR A 66 -5.00 2.86 1.08
CA TYR A 66 -5.70 1.72 1.66
C TYR A 66 -4.71 0.57 1.91
N ASP A 67 -4.32 0.40 3.16
CA ASP A 67 -3.34 -0.61 3.58
C ASP A 67 -3.89 -1.49 4.70
N PRO A 68 -4.77 -2.46 4.40
CA PRO A 68 -5.43 -3.28 5.41
C PRO A 68 -4.47 -4.21 6.17
N ILE A 69 -3.29 -4.49 5.61
CA ILE A 69 -2.30 -5.44 6.16
C ILE A 69 -1.01 -4.77 6.64
N GLY A 70 -0.90 -3.44 6.54
CA GLY A 70 0.19 -2.67 7.11
C GLY A 70 1.49 -2.68 6.31
N ILE A 71 1.48 -3.12 5.04
CA ILE A 71 2.69 -3.22 4.20
C ILE A 71 3.28 -1.84 3.91
N GLU A 72 2.43 -0.84 3.71
CA GLU A 72 2.82 0.53 3.38
C GLU A 72 3.14 1.36 4.63
N GLY A 73 2.88 0.82 5.82
CA GLY A 73 3.19 1.43 7.12
C GLY A 73 4.61 2.01 7.20
N PRO A 74 5.68 1.23 6.91
CA PRO A 74 7.06 1.71 6.92
C PRO A 74 7.34 2.84 5.91
N LEU A 75 6.63 2.85 4.78
CA LEU A 75 6.78 3.87 3.73
C LEU A 75 6.10 5.18 4.13
N THR A 76 4.93 5.08 4.79
CA THR A 76 4.10 6.22 5.15
C THR A 76 4.48 6.87 6.47
N ILE A 77 5.33 6.25 7.28
CA ILE A 77 5.72 6.78 8.61
C ILE A 77 6.32 8.19 8.53
N ARG A 78 7.15 8.46 7.51
CA ARG A 78 7.75 9.78 7.28
C ARG A 78 6.71 10.83 6.89
N LEU A 79 5.74 10.45 6.05
CA LEU A 79 4.62 11.32 5.69
C LEU A 79 3.74 11.62 6.91
N LYS A 80 3.43 10.61 7.73
CA LYS A 80 2.70 10.79 8.99
C LYS A 80 3.42 11.74 9.95
N HIS A 81 4.75 11.66 10.02
CA HIS A 81 5.55 12.60 10.81
C HIS A 81 5.47 14.03 10.25
N LEU A 82 5.69 14.23 8.94
CA LEU A 82 5.56 15.53 8.29
C LEU A 82 4.15 16.13 8.44
N MET A 83 3.11 15.29 8.37
CA MET A 83 1.74 15.73 8.63
C MET A 83 1.64 16.36 10.02
N ARG A 84 2.25 15.76 11.06
CA ARG A 84 2.25 16.36 12.41
C ARG A 84 2.95 17.72 12.45
N GLU A 85 4.08 17.88 11.75
CA GLU A 85 4.77 19.18 11.63
C GLU A 85 3.88 20.22 10.93
N ILE A 86 3.21 19.85 9.85
CA ILE A 86 2.26 20.70 9.13
C ILE A 86 1.08 21.09 10.01
N TYR A 87 0.58 20.18 10.85
CA TYR A 87 -0.49 20.53 11.79
C TYR A 87 -0.02 21.56 12.82
N ALA A 88 1.23 21.45 13.29
CA ALA A 88 1.83 22.37 14.26
C ALA A 88 2.23 23.74 13.68
N SER A 89 2.24 23.93 12.36
CA SER A 89 2.66 25.19 11.73
C SER A 89 1.66 26.34 11.86
N GLY A 90 0.44 26.08 12.34
CA GLY A 90 -0.62 27.08 12.46
C GLY A 90 -1.37 27.40 11.16
N ALA A 91 -1.04 26.77 10.02
CA ALA A 91 -1.80 26.97 8.78
C ALA A 91 -3.27 26.51 8.92
N GLU A 92 -4.21 27.19 8.27
CA GLU A 92 -5.61 26.79 8.31
C GLU A 92 -5.92 25.62 7.37
N TRP A 93 -7.10 25.01 7.52
CA TRP A 93 -7.48 23.78 6.82
C TRP A 93 -7.38 23.86 5.28
N LYS A 94 -7.80 25.00 4.72
CA LYS A 94 -7.86 25.24 3.26
C LYS A 94 -6.78 26.21 2.77
N ASP A 95 -5.96 26.73 3.66
CA ASP A 95 -4.92 27.69 3.30
C ASP A 95 -3.66 26.94 2.85
N PRO A 96 -2.84 27.56 1.98
CA PRO A 96 -1.53 27.02 1.65
C PRO A 96 -0.69 26.79 2.90
N ILE A 97 -0.04 25.63 2.97
CA ILE A 97 0.95 25.36 4.02
C ILE A 97 2.27 26.10 3.72
N PRO A 98 3.14 26.32 4.72
CA PRO A 98 4.45 26.93 4.50
C PRO A 98 5.26 26.21 3.41
N ASP A 99 5.95 26.99 2.57
CA ASP A 99 6.66 26.49 1.39
C ASP A 99 7.74 25.46 1.74
N ASP A 100 8.42 25.61 2.89
CA ASP A 100 9.44 24.65 3.34
C ASP A 100 8.83 23.26 3.62
N LEU A 101 7.64 23.22 4.23
CA LEU A 101 6.90 22.00 4.52
C LEU A 101 6.27 21.40 3.25
N ALA A 102 5.74 22.25 2.36
CA ALA A 102 5.25 21.83 1.05
C ALA A 102 6.36 21.13 0.25
N GLN A 103 7.55 21.73 0.20
CA GLN A 103 8.67 21.17 -0.54
C GLN A 103 9.17 19.85 0.06
N LYS A 104 9.23 19.73 1.39
CA LYS A 104 9.54 18.47 2.08
C LYS A 104 8.51 17.38 1.75
N TRP A 105 7.22 17.72 1.76
CA TRP A 105 6.15 16.78 1.42
C TRP A 105 6.28 16.30 -0.03
N ILE A 106 6.35 17.22 -0.99
CA ILE A 106 6.47 16.92 -2.43
C ILE A 106 7.68 16.03 -2.69
N THR A 107 8.85 16.40 -2.15
CA THR A 107 10.09 15.62 -2.30
C THR A 107 9.95 14.22 -1.72
N THR A 108 9.25 14.08 -0.58
CA THR A 108 9.04 12.76 0.04
C THR A 108 8.09 11.91 -0.78
N CYS A 109 6.98 12.46 -1.27
CA CYS A 109 6.05 11.77 -2.17
C CYS A 109 6.72 11.34 -3.48
N GLN A 110 7.56 12.20 -4.07
CA GLN A 110 8.35 11.86 -5.27
C GLN A 110 9.30 10.69 -5.03
N LYS A 111 10.03 10.70 -3.90
CA LYS A 111 10.90 9.58 -3.52
C LYS A 111 10.12 8.28 -3.36
N LEU A 112 8.95 8.33 -2.73
CA LEU A 112 8.08 7.16 -2.55
C LEU A 112 7.51 6.65 -3.87
N ASN A 113 7.11 7.55 -4.79
CA ASN A 113 6.64 7.17 -6.13
C ASN A 113 7.72 6.47 -6.98
N ASN A 114 8.99 6.72 -6.70
CA ASN A 114 10.11 6.05 -7.38
C ASN A 114 10.40 4.64 -6.81
N VAL A 115 9.79 4.28 -5.68
CA VAL A 115 9.92 2.94 -5.10
C VAL A 115 8.88 2.04 -5.76
N SER A 116 9.25 1.40 -6.86
CA SER A 116 8.44 0.33 -7.44
C SER A 116 8.59 -0.93 -6.60
N THR A 117 7.69 -1.15 -5.65
CA THR A 117 7.59 -2.42 -4.93
C THR A 117 6.28 -3.11 -5.28
N SER A 118 6.39 -4.33 -5.78
CA SER A 118 5.26 -5.22 -5.96
C SER A 118 5.35 -6.38 -4.98
N LEU A 119 4.21 -6.77 -4.41
CA LEU A 119 4.12 -7.91 -3.51
C LEU A 119 3.27 -9.00 -4.15
N PRO A 120 3.75 -10.26 -4.21
CA PRO A 120 2.89 -11.37 -4.61
C PRO A 120 1.74 -11.51 -3.61
N ARG A 121 0.52 -11.68 -4.12
CA ARG A 121 -0.66 -11.88 -3.27
C ARG A 121 -0.67 -13.28 -2.67
N TYR A 122 -0.27 -14.27 -3.46
CA TYR A 122 -0.15 -15.65 -2.99
C TYR A 122 1.17 -15.87 -2.22
N ILE A 123 1.04 -16.37 -1.00
CA ILE A 123 2.15 -16.85 -0.19
C ILE A 123 2.05 -18.37 -0.17
N ASN A 124 2.98 -19.05 -0.87
CA ASN A 124 3.05 -20.51 -0.85
C ASN A 124 3.64 -20.96 0.50
N MET A 125 2.80 -21.52 1.36
CA MET A 125 3.21 -22.17 2.60
C MET A 125 3.34 -23.67 2.34
N PRO A 126 4.46 -24.33 2.71
CA PRO A 126 4.56 -25.76 2.55
C PRO A 126 3.46 -26.47 3.33
N ASN A 127 2.86 -27.46 2.68
CA ASN A 127 1.83 -28.33 3.27
C ASN A 127 2.45 -29.65 3.77
N SER A 128 3.68 -29.57 4.30
CA SER A 128 4.39 -30.74 4.83
C SER A 128 4.04 -30.88 6.31
N ALA A 129 3.75 -32.10 6.76
CA ALA A 129 3.58 -32.37 8.19
C ALA A 129 4.84 -32.07 9.02
N ALA A 130 5.99 -31.87 8.37
CA ALA A 130 7.27 -31.55 9.00
C ALA A 130 7.62 -30.05 9.01
N SER A 131 6.89 -29.18 8.29
CA SER A 131 7.23 -27.76 8.21
C SER A 131 6.76 -27.00 9.45
N THR A 132 7.71 -26.47 10.22
CA THR A 132 7.43 -25.56 11.35
C THR A 132 7.33 -24.13 10.83
N THR A 133 6.13 -23.55 10.92
CA THR A 133 5.93 -22.11 10.69
C THR A 133 5.94 -21.37 12.02
N THR A 134 6.80 -20.37 12.15
CA THR A 134 6.88 -19.49 13.32
C THR A 134 6.43 -18.08 12.96
N LEU A 135 5.87 -17.38 13.96
CA LEU A 135 5.50 -15.98 13.84
C LEU A 135 6.53 -15.12 14.57
N TRP A 136 7.16 -14.20 13.86
CA TRP A 136 8.18 -13.32 14.40
C TRP A 136 7.60 -11.91 14.51
N ALA A 137 7.49 -11.40 15.74
CA ALA A 137 7.05 -10.05 16.00
C ALA A 137 8.25 -9.18 16.38
N PHE A 138 8.41 -8.06 15.68
CA PHE A 138 9.38 -7.03 16.02
C PHE A 138 8.63 -5.74 16.37
N ALA A 139 9.15 -5.02 17.34
CA ALA A 139 8.64 -3.72 17.72
C ALA A 139 9.81 -2.78 18.00
N ASP A 140 9.67 -1.53 17.57
CA ASP A 140 10.63 -0.47 17.84
C ASP A 140 9.90 0.83 18.14
N ALA A 141 10.52 1.66 18.98
CA ALA A 141 10.00 2.93 19.41
C ALA A 141 11.10 4.00 19.38
N SER A 142 10.77 5.12 18.75
CA SER A 142 11.60 6.32 18.74
C SER A 142 10.80 7.50 19.29
N THR A 143 11.48 8.63 19.50
CA THR A 143 10.81 9.90 19.86
C THR A 143 9.83 10.38 18.78
N LYS A 144 9.93 9.86 17.55
CA LYS A 144 9.11 10.31 16.41
C LYS A 144 7.92 9.40 16.12
N ALA A 145 8.09 8.09 16.33
CA ALA A 145 7.06 7.09 16.04
C ALA A 145 7.33 5.77 16.78
N LEU A 146 6.26 5.01 16.97
CA LEU A 146 6.29 3.61 17.36
C LEU A 146 5.81 2.78 16.18
N SER A 147 6.44 1.63 15.98
CA SER A 147 6.07 0.70 14.92
C SER A 147 6.26 -0.74 15.37
N SER A 148 5.44 -1.63 14.85
CA SER A 148 5.64 -3.06 14.94
C SER A 148 5.44 -3.69 13.57
N CYS A 149 6.08 -4.84 13.36
CA CYS A 149 5.87 -5.66 12.18
C CYS A 149 5.87 -7.13 12.60
N VAL A 150 5.11 -7.93 11.85
CA VAL A 150 4.94 -9.34 12.10
C VAL A 150 5.27 -10.08 10.82
N PHE A 151 6.17 -11.06 10.90
CA PHE A 151 6.58 -11.90 9.79
C PHE A 151 6.20 -13.34 10.06
N LEU A 152 5.74 -14.04 9.03
CA LEU A 152 5.69 -15.49 9.02
C LEU A 152 7.04 -16.00 8.52
N ARG A 153 7.67 -16.86 9.32
CA ARG A 153 8.92 -17.53 8.96
C ARG A 153 8.69 -19.02 8.90
N ASP A 154 9.08 -19.60 7.77
CA ASP A 154 9.13 -21.04 7.56
C ASP A 154 10.57 -21.53 7.77
N GLU A 155 10.76 -22.54 8.62
CA GLU A 155 12.09 -23.03 9.02
C GLU A 155 12.74 -23.94 7.96
N GLU A 156 11.99 -24.42 6.95
CA GLU A 156 12.51 -25.31 5.91
C GLU A 156 13.13 -24.59 4.69
N ARG A 157 12.99 -23.26 4.56
CA ARG A 157 13.60 -22.48 3.47
C ARG A 157 14.99 -21.96 3.87
N LYS A 158 16.03 -22.64 3.40
CA LYS A 158 17.38 -22.05 3.23
C LYS A 158 17.43 -21.17 1.98
#